data_AF-A0A1H3Q9C4-F1
#
_entry.id   AF-A0A1H3Q9C4-F1
#
_cell.length_a   1.000
_cell.length_b   1.000
_cell.length_c   1.000
_cell.angle_alpha   90.00
_cell.angle_beta   90.00
_cell.angle_gamma   90.00
#
_symmetry.space_group_name_H-M   'P 1'
#
loop_
_entity.id
_entity.type
_entity.pdbx_description
1 polymer ?
#
loop_
_entity_poly.entity_id
_entity_poly.type
_entity_poly.pdbx_seq_one_letter_code
_entity_poly.pdbx_strand_id
1 'polypeptide(L)'
;MQAYQRDFIRFAIDRGVLRFGEFTLKSGRTSPYFFNAGLFNSGSALAQLGRFYAAAIVDSGISFGVLFGPAYKGIPLAAATAVALAEHHELDLPWCFNRKEAKAHGEGGSLVGAPLKGDVLIIDDVITAGTAIREVMQIIASQEGAKAAGVLIALNRQERGNGELSAIQEVERDFGIPVVSIVSLNQVLQYLEDDAQLKQHLPAVRAYREQFGV
;
A
#
# COMPACT_ATOMS: atom_id res chain seq x y z
N MET A 1 9.69 13.36 -8.61
CA MET A 1 8.50 12.91 -7.86
C MET A 1 7.42 13.98 -7.90
N GLN A 2 6.15 13.59 -7.81
CA GLN A 2 5.02 14.51 -7.68
C GLN A 2 4.99 15.18 -6.29
N ALA A 3 4.26 16.29 -6.14
CA ALA A 3 4.18 17.02 -4.87
C ALA A 3 3.66 16.14 -3.71
N TYR A 4 2.58 15.38 -3.94
CA TYR A 4 1.99 14.50 -2.92
C TYR A 4 2.97 13.40 -2.45
N GLN A 5 3.89 12.96 -3.32
CA GLN A 5 4.91 11.97 -2.99
C GLN A 5 5.95 12.54 -2.03
N ARG A 6 6.40 13.78 -2.28
CA ARG A 6 7.32 14.50 -1.39
C ARG A 6 6.67 14.73 -0.03
N ASP A 7 5.41 15.18 -0.03
CA ASP A 7 4.66 15.43 1.19
C ASP A 7 4.39 14.15 1.98
N PHE A 8 4.11 13.02 1.31
CA PHE A 8 3.96 11.73 1.96
C PHE A 8 5.26 11.26 2.65
N ILE A 9 6.42 11.41 1.99
CA ILE A 9 7.71 11.03 2.59
C ILE A 9 7.97 11.86 3.84
N ARG A 10 7.81 13.19 3.75
CA ARG A 10 7.94 14.08 4.91
C ARG A 10 6.98 13.67 6.04
N PHE A 11 5.71 13.49 5.72
CA PHE A 11 4.68 13.06 6.67
C PHE A 11 5.03 11.72 7.35
N ALA A 12 5.53 10.74 6.60
CA ALA A 12 5.94 9.46 7.15
C ALA A 12 7.15 9.58 8.09
N ILE A 13 8.11 10.47 7.78
CA ILE A 13 9.26 10.74 8.65
C ILE A 13 8.82 11.45 9.93
N ASP A 14 8.03 12.51 9.82
CA ASP A 14 7.53 13.31 10.96
C ASP A 14 6.71 12.47 11.95
N ARG A 15 6.00 11.45 11.45
CA ARG A 15 5.23 10.49 12.26
C ARG A 15 6.05 9.30 12.76
N GLY A 16 7.34 9.22 12.43
CA GLY A 16 8.19 8.07 12.77
C GLY A 16 7.80 6.77 12.05
N VAL A 17 6.96 6.86 11.02
CA VAL A 17 6.57 5.72 10.17
C VAL A 17 7.73 5.29 9.30
N LEU A 18 8.41 6.25 8.66
CA LEU A 18 9.66 6.03 7.93
C LEU A 18 10.83 6.47 8.81
N ARG A 19 11.70 5.54 9.16
CA ARG A 19 12.88 5.80 10.00
C ARG A 19 14.15 5.32 9.29
N PHE A 20 15.26 5.99 9.58
CA PHE A 20 16.59 5.63 9.10
C PHE A 20 17.48 5.25 10.28
N GLY A 21 18.33 4.25 10.09
CA GLY A 21 19.07 3.58 11.17
C GLY A 21 19.26 2.10 10.85
N GLU A 22 19.61 1.28 11.84
CA GLU A 22 19.85 -0.15 11.62
C GLU A 22 18.64 -0.99 12.08
N PHE A 23 18.05 -1.77 11.17
CA PHE A 23 16.85 -2.56 11.45
C PHE A 23 16.96 -3.99 10.89
N THR A 24 16.62 -4.99 11.68
CA THR A 24 16.48 -6.37 11.20
C THR A 24 15.07 -6.59 10.64
N LEU A 25 14.98 -6.95 9.35
CA LEU A 25 13.72 -7.28 8.68
C LEU A 25 13.26 -8.70 9.00
N LYS A 26 12.00 -9.03 8.70
CA LYS A 26 11.47 -10.41 8.81
C LYS A 26 12.26 -11.43 7.99
N SER A 27 12.92 -10.99 6.92
CA SER A 27 13.81 -11.82 6.10
C SER A 27 15.17 -12.09 6.75
N GLY A 28 15.47 -11.49 7.91
CA GLY A 28 16.78 -11.51 8.56
C GLY A 28 17.78 -10.48 8.02
N ARG A 29 17.43 -9.75 6.95
CA ARG A 29 18.30 -8.70 6.38
C ARG A 29 18.43 -7.51 7.33
N THR A 30 19.62 -6.93 7.40
CA THR A 30 19.85 -5.62 8.01
C THR A 30 19.55 -4.52 7.01
N SER A 31 18.55 -3.70 7.32
CA SER A 31 18.05 -2.60 6.48
C SER A 31 18.43 -1.25 7.10
N PRO A 32 18.89 -0.28 6.29
CA PRO A 32 19.24 1.07 6.74
C PRO A 32 18.01 1.97 6.97
N TYR A 33 16.81 1.43 6.69
CA TYR A 33 15.54 2.12 6.88
C TYR A 33 14.44 1.13 7.26
N PHE A 34 13.40 1.63 7.90
CA PHE A 34 12.22 0.85 8.26
C PHE A 34 10.95 1.65 8.04
N PHE A 35 9.92 0.97 7.53
CA PHE A 35 8.61 1.55 7.28
C PHE A 35 7.55 0.79 8.07
N ASN A 36 6.82 1.49 8.95
CA ASN A 36 5.75 0.91 9.75
C ASN A 36 4.47 1.76 9.68
N ALA A 37 3.58 1.43 8.74
CA ALA A 37 2.30 2.11 8.57
C ALA A 37 1.41 2.08 9.83
N GLY A 38 1.64 1.13 10.76
CA GLY A 38 0.90 1.05 12.03
C GLY A 38 1.09 2.27 12.96
N LEU A 39 2.07 3.14 12.68
CA LEU A 39 2.27 4.39 13.41
C LEU A 39 1.39 5.54 12.87
N PHE A 40 0.65 5.36 11.77
CA PHE A 40 -0.45 6.23 11.39
C PHE A 40 -1.69 5.96 12.26
N ASN A 41 -1.58 6.22 13.56
CA ASN A 41 -2.49 5.74 14.60
C ASN A 41 -3.35 6.83 15.26
N SER A 42 -3.51 7.99 14.62
CA SER A 42 -4.40 9.06 15.06
C SER A 42 -5.37 9.45 13.95
N GLY A 43 -6.52 10.05 14.29
CA GLY A 43 -7.49 10.50 13.29
C GLY A 43 -6.88 11.47 12.26
N SER A 44 -6.04 12.41 12.72
CA SER A 44 -5.32 13.33 11.82
C SER A 44 -4.36 12.61 10.87
N ALA A 45 -3.69 11.56 11.34
CA ALA A 45 -2.77 10.78 10.53
C ALA A 45 -3.53 9.94 9.50
N LEU A 46 -4.63 9.30 9.91
CA LEU A 46 -5.46 8.50 9.02
C LEU A 46 -6.12 9.36 7.92
N ALA A 47 -6.60 10.55 8.25
CA ALA A 47 -7.16 11.49 7.28
C ALA A 47 -6.12 11.95 6.24
N GLN A 48 -4.90 12.27 6.67
CA GLN A 48 -3.82 12.59 5.74
C GLN A 48 -3.41 11.38 4.90
N LEU A 49 -3.34 10.18 5.50
CA LEU A 49 -3.03 8.95 4.78
C LEU A 49 -4.06 8.66 3.68
N GLY A 50 -5.37 8.77 3.99
CA GLY A 50 -6.44 8.61 2.99
C GLY A 50 -6.28 9.56 1.80
N ARG A 51 -5.91 10.83 2.06
CA ARG A 51 -5.59 11.80 0.99
C ARG A 51 -4.42 11.38 0.11
N PHE A 52 -3.36 10.82 0.68
CA PHE A 52 -2.21 10.35 -0.11
C PHE A 52 -2.55 9.12 -0.96
N TYR A 53 -3.35 8.18 -0.43
CA TYR A 53 -3.87 7.07 -1.23
C TYR A 53 -4.77 7.60 -2.36
N ALA A 54 -5.74 8.46 -2.06
CA ALA A 54 -6.63 9.04 -3.06
C ALA A 54 -5.87 9.78 -4.18
N ALA A 55 -4.86 10.58 -3.83
CA ALA A 55 -4.00 11.25 -4.81
C ALA A 55 -3.25 10.25 -5.71
N ALA A 56 -2.71 9.17 -5.13
CA ALA A 56 -2.03 8.13 -5.91
C ALA A 56 -3.00 7.33 -6.81
N ILE A 57 -4.24 7.11 -6.37
CA ILE A 57 -5.29 6.51 -7.21
C ILE A 57 -5.53 7.37 -8.44
N VAL A 58 -5.80 8.66 -8.24
CA VAL A 58 -6.12 9.59 -9.33
C VAL A 58 -4.94 9.75 -10.28
N ASP A 59 -3.71 9.88 -9.77
CA ASP A 59 -2.49 9.98 -10.58
C ASP A 59 -2.23 8.70 -11.41
N SER A 60 -2.60 7.53 -10.89
CA SER A 60 -2.38 6.25 -11.58
C SER A 60 -3.23 6.05 -12.84
N GLY A 61 -4.40 6.68 -12.91
CA GLY A 61 -5.37 6.45 -13.97
C GLY A 61 -5.96 5.04 -14.03
N ILE A 62 -5.78 4.20 -13.00
CA ILE A 62 -6.40 2.87 -12.95
C ILE A 62 -7.92 3.04 -12.94
N SER A 63 -8.60 2.32 -13.83
CA SER A 63 -10.06 2.20 -13.83
C SER A 63 -10.49 1.11 -12.86
N PHE A 64 -11.42 1.44 -11.95
CA PHE A 64 -11.98 0.51 -10.98
C PHE A 64 -13.39 0.97 -10.58
N GLY A 65 -14.17 0.06 -10.01
CA GLY A 65 -15.55 0.30 -9.57
C GLY A 65 -15.76 0.12 -8.07
N VAL A 66 -14.82 -0.50 -7.34
CA VAL A 66 -14.94 -0.72 -5.89
C VAL A 66 -13.56 -0.78 -5.22
N LEU A 67 -13.46 -0.21 -4.02
CA LEU A 67 -12.27 -0.33 -3.17
C LEU A 67 -12.39 -1.54 -2.24
N PHE A 68 -11.34 -2.35 -2.18
CA PHE A 68 -11.29 -3.50 -1.28
C PHE A 68 -10.10 -3.41 -0.30
N GLY A 69 -10.39 -3.40 1.00
CA GLY A 69 -9.39 -3.37 2.06
C GLY A 69 -9.24 -4.73 2.76
N PRO A 70 -8.16 -5.50 2.57
CA PRO A 70 -7.97 -6.76 3.28
C PRO A 70 -7.91 -6.61 4.80
N ALA A 71 -8.56 -7.52 5.52
CA ALA A 71 -8.47 -7.54 6.97
C ALA A 71 -7.05 -7.88 7.47
N TYR A 72 -6.49 -7.16 8.45
CA TYR A 72 -7.11 -6.04 9.20
C TYR A 72 -6.65 -4.66 8.73
N LYS A 73 -5.43 -4.56 8.20
CA LYS A 73 -4.78 -3.27 7.93
C LYS A 73 -5.42 -2.51 6.77
N GLY A 74 -5.92 -3.21 5.75
CA GLY A 74 -6.59 -2.60 4.61
C GLY A 74 -7.94 -1.97 4.97
N ILE A 75 -8.57 -2.37 6.08
CA ILE A 75 -9.89 -1.85 6.50
C ILE A 75 -9.85 -0.33 6.72
N PRO A 76 -9.04 0.22 7.65
CA PRO A 76 -8.97 1.67 7.83
C PRO A 76 -8.42 2.39 6.59
N LEU A 77 -7.55 1.75 5.80
CA LEU A 77 -6.99 2.36 4.59
C LEU A 77 -8.06 2.53 3.51
N ALA A 78 -8.82 1.49 3.18
CA ALA A 78 -9.89 1.55 2.20
C ALA A 78 -10.97 2.55 2.63
N ALA A 79 -11.35 2.54 3.92
CA ALA A 79 -12.33 3.50 4.47
C ALA A 79 -11.85 4.95 4.32
N ALA A 80 -10.63 5.26 4.79
CA ALA A 80 -10.09 6.62 4.73
C ALA A 80 -9.84 7.08 3.29
N THR A 81 -9.48 6.16 2.40
CA THR A 81 -9.28 6.44 0.97
C THR A 81 -10.61 6.74 0.29
N ALA A 82 -11.66 5.97 0.56
CA ALA A 82 -13.01 6.22 0.03
C ALA A 82 -13.53 7.60 0.45
N VAL A 83 -13.37 7.95 1.74
CA VAL A 83 -13.73 9.29 2.24
C VAL A 83 -12.94 10.38 1.52
N ALA A 84 -11.62 10.22 1.37
CA ALA A 84 -10.78 11.22 0.72
C ALA A 84 -11.09 11.37 -0.79
N LEU A 85 -11.44 10.29 -1.48
CA LEU A 85 -11.89 10.34 -2.88
C LEU A 85 -13.19 11.15 -3.03
N ALA A 86 -14.15 10.94 -2.12
CA ALA A 86 -15.39 11.70 -2.14
C ALA A 86 -15.16 13.19 -1.81
N GLU A 87 -14.41 13.50 -0.74
CA GLU A 87 -14.22 14.88 -0.27
C GLU A 87 -13.28 15.72 -1.13
N HIS A 88 -12.27 15.12 -1.76
CA HIS A 88 -11.20 15.85 -2.44
C HIS A 88 -11.13 15.62 -3.94
N HIS A 89 -11.85 14.63 -4.47
CA HIS A 89 -11.81 14.27 -5.89
C HIS A 89 -13.20 14.11 -6.53
N GLU A 90 -14.30 14.35 -5.79
CA GLU A 90 -15.68 14.19 -6.28
C GLU A 90 -15.98 12.76 -6.79
N LEU A 91 -15.27 11.77 -6.25
CA LEU A 91 -15.41 10.35 -6.59
C LEU A 91 -16.08 9.60 -5.43
N ASP A 92 -17.39 9.46 -5.49
CA ASP A 92 -18.17 8.63 -4.55
C ASP A 92 -18.11 7.16 -4.99
N LEU A 93 -17.30 6.37 -4.28
CA LEU A 93 -16.98 5.00 -4.65
C LEU A 93 -17.41 4.02 -3.56
N PRO A 94 -17.99 2.86 -3.93
CA PRO A 94 -18.26 1.81 -2.97
C PRO A 94 -16.94 1.24 -2.42
N TRP A 95 -16.96 0.83 -1.16
CA TRP A 95 -15.85 0.15 -0.53
C TRP A 95 -16.33 -1.06 0.28
N CYS A 96 -15.47 -2.06 0.40
CA CYS A 96 -15.73 -3.23 1.22
C CYS A 96 -14.44 -3.86 1.76
N PHE A 97 -14.59 -4.82 2.66
CA PHE A 97 -13.50 -5.58 3.26
C PHE A 97 -13.97 -6.99 3.64
N ASN A 98 -13.03 -7.91 3.82
CA ASN A 98 -13.34 -9.25 4.31
C ASN A 98 -13.26 -9.36 5.83
N ARG A 99 -13.92 -10.37 6.40
CA ARG A 99 -13.66 -10.91 7.73
C ARG A 99 -12.70 -12.09 7.61
N LYS A 100 -11.92 -12.36 8.65
CA LYS A 100 -11.10 -13.59 8.74
C LYS A 100 -11.96 -14.84 9.00
N GLU A 101 -13.10 -14.67 9.64
CA GLU A 101 -14.07 -15.74 9.92
C GLU A 101 -15.47 -15.31 9.47
N ALA A 102 -16.20 -16.24 8.85
CA ALA A 102 -17.59 -16.00 8.44
C ALA A 102 -18.48 -15.91 9.68
N LYS A 103 -19.48 -15.01 9.67
CA LYS A 103 -20.49 -15.02 10.73
C LYS A 103 -21.51 -16.14 10.50
N ALA A 104 -21.83 -16.89 11.55
CA ALA A 104 -22.87 -17.91 11.54
C ALA A 104 -24.31 -17.34 11.63
N HIS A 105 -24.48 -16.06 11.94
CA HIS A 105 -25.79 -15.41 12.16
C HIS A 105 -25.83 -13.96 11.62
N GLY A 106 -27.02 -13.43 11.31
CA GLY A 106 -27.24 -12.09 10.72
C GLY A 106 -27.23 -12.12 9.18
N GLU A 107 -26.75 -11.04 8.53
CA GLU A 107 -26.55 -10.99 7.05
C GLU A 107 -25.55 -12.04 6.52
N GLY A 108 -24.90 -12.82 7.40
CA GLY A 108 -23.99 -13.91 7.04
C GLY A 108 -22.74 -13.42 6.31
N GLY A 109 -22.01 -14.36 5.72
CA GLY A 109 -20.91 -14.08 4.79
C GLY A 109 -19.59 -13.63 5.43
N SER A 110 -18.61 -13.46 4.54
CA SER A 110 -17.22 -13.09 4.84
C SER A 110 -16.88 -11.66 4.39
N LEU A 111 -17.83 -10.90 3.82
CA LEU A 111 -17.62 -9.53 3.33
C LEU A 111 -18.46 -8.52 4.12
N VAL A 112 -17.98 -7.29 4.20
CA VAL A 112 -18.65 -6.15 4.85
C VAL A 112 -18.49 -4.92 3.97
N GLY A 113 -19.57 -4.14 3.82
CA GLY A 113 -19.62 -2.96 2.95
C GLY A 113 -20.43 -3.23 1.69
N ALA A 114 -20.09 -2.57 0.60
CA ALA A 114 -20.76 -2.77 -0.68
C ALA A 114 -20.53 -4.18 -1.26
N PRO A 115 -21.41 -4.69 -2.13
CA PRO A 115 -21.15 -5.91 -2.89
C PRO A 115 -19.83 -5.84 -3.64
N LEU A 116 -19.01 -6.88 -3.55
CA LEU A 116 -17.75 -6.97 -4.27
C LEU A 116 -18.03 -7.43 -5.71
N LYS A 117 -18.21 -6.46 -6.63
CA LYS A 117 -18.54 -6.69 -8.03
C LYS A 117 -17.81 -5.68 -8.92
N GLY A 118 -17.49 -6.08 -10.15
CA GLY A 118 -16.79 -5.26 -11.13
C GLY A 118 -15.29 -5.23 -10.85
N ASP A 119 -14.67 -4.08 -11.16
CA ASP A 119 -13.23 -3.89 -11.18
C ASP A 119 -12.77 -3.47 -9.78
N VAL A 120 -12.03 -4.33 -9.09
CA VAL A 120 -11.68 -4.21 -7.66
C VAL A 120 -10.28 -3.62 -7.51
N LEU A 121 -10.17 -2.45 -6.88
CA LEU A 121 -8.88 -1.90 -6.47
C LEU A 121 -8.57 -2.28 -5.02
N ILE A 122 -7.48 -3.03 -4.82
CA ILE A 122 -7.07 -3.53 -3.52
C ILE A 122 -6.20 -2.49 -2.82
N ILE A 123 -6.53 -2.10 -1.59
CA ILE A 123 -5.82 -1.07 -0.81
C ILE A 123 -5.09 -1.73 0.37
N ASP A 124 -3.76 -1.70 0.37
CA ASP A 124 -2.94 -2.31 1.43
C ASP A 124 -1.76 -1.40 1.86
N ASP A 125 -1.04 -1.74 2.94
CA ASP A 125 0.08 -0.93 3.44
C ASP A 125 1.38 -1.15 2.65
N VAL A 126 1.92 -2.37 2.68
CA VAL A 126 3.14 -2.77 1.98
C VAL A 126 3.06 -4.25 1.56
N ILE A 127 3.57 -4.58 0.38
CA ILE A 127 3.72 -5.98 -0.03
C ILE A 127 5.06 -6.52 0.49
N THR A 128 5.00 -7.59 1.29
CA THR A 128 6.19 -8.27 1.84
C THR A 128 6.47 -9.58 1.12
N ALA A 129 5.59 -10.57 1.29
CA ALA A 129 5.70 -11.88 0.63
C ALA A 129 4.51 -12.18 -0.31
N GLY A 130 3.66 -11.18 -0.59
CA GLY A 130 2.48 -11.34 -1.42
C GLY A 130 1.35 -12.19 -0.82
N THR A 131 1.54 -12.84 0.34
CA THR A 131 0.56 -13.76 0.95
C THR A 131 -0.83 -13.13 1.13
N ALA A 132 -0.88 -11.91 1.67
CA ALA A 132 -2.15 -11.19 1.85
C ALA A 132 -2.87 -10.97 0.50
N ILE A 133 -2.13 -10.60 -0.54
CA ILE A 133 -2.69 -10.42 -1.88
C ILE A 133 -3.21 -11.74 -2.44
N ARG A 134 -2.50 -12.87 -2.27
CA ARG A 134 -2.98 -14.19 -2.71
C ARG A 134 -4.31 -14.57 -2.06
N GLU A 135 -4.47 -14.31 -0.76
CA GLU A 135 -5.76 -14.51 -0.06
C GLU A 135 -6.86 -13.63 -0.65
N VAL A 136 -6.57 -12.35 -0.92
CA VAL A 136 -7.52 -11.42 -1.53
C VAL A 136 -7.93 -11.86 -2.93
N MET A 137 -6.99 -12.36 -3.74
CA MET A 137 -7.29 -12.86 -5.08
C MET A 137 -8.25 -14.05 -5.03
N GLN A 138 -8.13 -14.94 -4.04
CA GLN A 138 -9.11 -16.02 -3.83
C GLN A 138 -10.49 -15.49 -3.42
N ILE A 139 -10.54 -14.46 -2.56
CA ILE A 139 -11.79 -13.81 -2.17
C ILE A 139 -12.46 -13.20 -3.41
N ILE A 140 -11.74 -12.41 -4.21
CA ILE A 140 -12.28 -11.78 -5.43
C ILE A 140 -12.76 -12.85 -6.41
N ALA A 141 -11.98 -13.91 -6.65
CA ALA A 141 -12.35 -15.00 -7.55
C ALA A 141 -13.60 -15.78 -7.10
N SER A 142 -13.93 -15.75 -5.80
CA SER A 142 -15.15 -16.37 -5.26
C SER A 142 -16.42 -15.53 -5.47
N GLN A 143 -16.30 -14.29 -5.93
CA GLN A 143 -17.43 -13.38 -6.13
C GLN A 143 -17.78 -13.27 -7.62
N GLU A 144 -19.05 -13.54 -7.94
CA GLU A 144 -19.52 -13.50 -9.31
C GLU A 144 -19.42 -12.08 -9.91
N GLY A 145 -18.72 -11.96 -11.03
CA GLY A 145 -18.56 -10.69 -11.73
C GLY A 145 -17.55 -9.73 -11.09
N ALA A 146 -16.72 -10.17 -10.15
CA ALA A 146 -15.60 -9.40 -9.63
C ALA A 146 -14.28 -9.77 -10.32
N LYS A 147 -13.44 -8.77 -10.60
CA LYS A 147 -12.06 -8.97 -11.09
C LYS A 147 -11.12 -7.96 -10.44
N ALA A 148 -9.90 -8.35 -10.15
CA ALA A 148 -8.91 -7.41 -9.62
C ALA A 148 -8.47 -6.44 -10.73
N ALA A 149 -8.53 -5.14 -10.44
CA ALA A 149 -8.08 -4.06 -11.31
C ALA A 149 -6.62 -3.67 -11.03
N GLY A 150 -6.17 -3.86 -9.79
CA GLY A 150 -4.83 -3.51 -9.34
C GLY A 150 -4.71 -3.55 -7.82
N VAL A 151 -3.50 -3.28 -7.34
CA VAL A 151 -3.19 -3.09 -5.92
C VAL A 151 -2.57 -1.70 -5.74
N LEU A 152 -2.99 -0.96 -4.72
CA LEU A 152 -2.35 0.28 -4.29
C LEU A 152 -1.76 0.10 -2.89
N ILE A 153 -0.48 0.44 -2.75
CA ILE A 153 0.26 0.40 -1.48
C ILE A 153 0.93 1.73 -1.12
N ALA A 154 1.34 1.88 0.13
CA ALA A 154 2.04 3.09 0.58
C ALA A 154 3.48 3.15 0.05
N LEU A 155 4.25 2.06 0.21
CA LEU A 155 5.67 2.02 -0.13
C LEU A 155 6.04 0.79 -0.95
N ASN A 156 6.56 1.01 -2.17
CA ASN A 156 7.29 0.00 -2.93
C ASN A 156 8.77 0.02 -2.52
N ARG A 157 9.22 -1.03 -1.81
CA ARG A 157 10.60 -1.16 -1.34
C ARG A 157 11.62 -1.45 -2.44
N GLN A 158 11.15 -1.84 -3.63
CA GLN A 158 11.99 -2.19 -4.80
C GLN A 158 13.14 -3.13 -4.44
N GLU A 159 12.87 -4.14 -3.62
CA GLU A 159 13.84 -5.12 -3.16
C GLU A 159 13.42 -6.53 -3.56
N ARG A 160 14.40 -7.38 -3.88
CA ARG A 160 14.19 -8.80 -4.18
C ARG A 160 13.55 -9.51 -3.00
N GLY A 161 12.61 -10.41 -3.28
CA GLY A 161 12.07 -11.36 -2.31
C GLY A 161 13.08 -12.48 -2.01
N ASN A 162 12.62 -13.72 -2.02
CA ASN A 162 13.50 -14.89 -1.89
C ASN A 162 14.18 -15.28 -3.21
N GLY A 163 13.69 -14.79 -4.35
CA GLY A 163 14.26 -15.02 -5.68
C GLY A 163 14.76 -13.74 -6.35
N GLU A 164 14.75 -13.73 -7.68
CA GLU A 164 15.22 -12.60 -8.50
C GLU A 164 14.23 -11.43 -8.55
N LEU A 165 12.94 -11.69 -8.33
CA LEU A 165 11.89 -10.68 -8.39
C LEU A 165 11.59 -10.09 -7.02
N SER A 166 11.08 -8.86 -7.00
CA SER A 166 10.38 -8.32 -5.83
C SER A 166 9.02 -9.01 -5.65
N ALA A 167 8.50 -8.98 -4.42
CA ALA A 167 7.14 -9.46 -4.15
C ALA A 167 6.06 -8.73 -4.97
N ILE A 168 6.33 -7.49 -5.39
CA ILE A 168 5.46 -6.73 -6.28
C ILE A 168 5.48 -7.31 -7.70
N GLN A 169 6.67 -7.51 -8.27
CA GLN A 169 6.80 -8.12 -9.60
C GLN A 169 6.24 -9.55 -9.65
N GLU A 170 6.33 -10.30 -8.54
CA GLU A 170 5.67 -11.61 -8.42
C GLU A 170 4.14 -11.49 -8.47
N VAL A 171 3.55 -10.51 -7.79
CA VAL A 171 2.11 -10.24 -7.84
C VAL A 171 1.68 -9.83 -9.26
N GLU A 172 2.40 -8.91 -9.89
CA GLU A 172 2.11 -8.46 -11.25
C GLU A 172 2.19 -9.60 -12.26
N ARG A 173 3.22 -10.44 -12.17
CA ARG A 173 3.39 -11.62 -13.03
C ARG A 173 2.30 -12.67 -12.80
N ASP A 174 2.03 -13.02 -11.54
CA ASP A 174 1.15 -14.14 -11.20
C ASP A 174 -0.33 -13.82 -11.47
N PHE A 175 -0.72 -12.54 -11.38
CA PHE A 175 -2.12 -12.12 -11.46
C PHE A 175 -2.43 -11.21 -12.66
N GLY A 176 -1.42 -10.70 -13.36
CA GLY A 176 -1.62 -9.84 -14.52
C GLY A 176 -2.27 -8.49 -14.18
N ILE A 177 -2.09 -8.01 -12.94
CA ILE A 177 -2.64 -6.73 -12.46
C ILE A 177 -1.52 -5.76 -12.08
N PRO A 178 -1.69 -4.45 -12.28
CA PRO A 178 -0.69 -3.47 -11.88
C PRO A 178 -0.63 -3.33 -10.35
N VAL A 179 0.58 -3.06 -9.83
CA VAL A 179 0.75 -2.61 -8.45
C VAL A 179 1.28 -1.17 -8.44
N VAL A 180 0.48 -0.27 -7.90
CA VAL A 180 0.84 1.15 -7.73
C VAL A 180 1.28 1.38 -6.29
N SER A 181 2.21 2.30 -6.10
CA SER A 181 2.61 2.76 -4.78
C SER A 181 2.53 4.28 -4.69
N ILE A 182 2.15 4.80 -3.52
CA ILE A 182 2.26 6.25 -3.24
C ILE A 182 3.71 6.68 -3.48
N VAL A 183 4.66 5.97 -2.87
CA VAL A 183 6.09 6.17 -3.11
C VAL A 183 6.88 4.86 -3.26
N SER A 184 8.04 4.95 -3.90
CA SER A 184 9.01 3.88 -4.09
C SER A 184 10.34 4.22 -3.42
N LEU A 185 11.22 3.22 -3.27
CA LEU A 185 12.58 3.42 -2.75
C LEU A 185 13.36 4.47 -3.56
N ASN A 186 13.18 4.52 -4.88
CA ASN A 186 13.80 5.53 -5.73
C ASN A 186 13.34 6.96 -5.36
N GLN A 187 12.07 7.16 -5.01
CA GLN A 187 11.58 8.47 -4.57
C GLN A 187 12.05 8.81 -3.15
N VAL A 188 12.21 7.81 -2.27
CA VAL A 188 12.86 8.00 -0.96
C VAL A 188 14.32 8.44 -1.15
N LEU A 189 15.08 7.79 -2.04
CA LEU A 189 16.45 8.19 -2.36
C LEU A 189 16.53 9.61 -2.93
N GLN A 190 15.60 9.97 -3.84
CA GLN A 190 15.51 11.33 -4.36
C GLN A 190 15.24 12.34 -3.22
N TYR A 191 14.34 12.01 -2.28
CA TYR A 191 14.06 12.87 -1.14
C TYR A 191 15.29 13.08 -0.24
N LEU A 192 16.03 12.01 0.06
CA LEU A 192 17.24 12.08 0.87
C LEU A 192 18.35 12.93 0.23
N GLU A 193 18.44 12.96 -1.09
CA GLU A 193 19.45 13.73 -1.81
C GLU A 193 19.25 15.24 -1.69
N ASP A 194 17.97 15.66 -1.64
CA ASP A 194 17.51 17.04 -1.57
C ASP A 194 17.47 17.60 -0.12
N ASP A 195 17.41 16.74 0.90
CA ASP A 195 17.27 17.15 2.30
C ASP A 195 18.62 17.18 3.03
N ALA A 196 19.06 18.38 3.44
CA ALA A 196 20.38 18.57 4.05
C ALA A 196 20.61 17.76 5.34
N GLN A 197 19.58 17.51 6.14
CA GLN A 197 19.71 16.78 7.40
C GLN A 197 19.68 15.27 7.18
N LEU A 198 18.84 14.80 6.27
CA LEU A 198 18.65 13.38 6.01
C LEU A 198 19.64 12.81 4.99
N LYS A 199 20.33 13.66 4.22
CA LYS A 199 21.36 13.26 3.25
C LYS A 199 22.45 12.36 3.82
N GLN A 200 22.72 12.45 5.13
CA GLN A 200 23.65 11.55 5.81
C GLN A 200 23.25 10.06 5.73
N HIS A 201 21.96 9.74 5.57
CA HIS A 201 21.47 8.36 5.43
C HIS A 201 21.56 7.83 4.00
N LEU A 202 21.73 8.72 3.01
CA LEU A 202 21.73 8.37 1.58
C LEU A 202 22.74 7.28 1.22
N PRO A 203 24.01 7.28 1.70
CA PRO A 203 24.98 6.24 1.33
C PRO A 203 24.53 4.84 1.77
N ALA A 204 24.00 4.71 2.98
CA ALA A 204 23.55 3.42 3.51
C ALA A 204 22.35 2.88 2.72
N VAL A 205 21.38 3.74 2.41
CA VAL A 205 20.20 3.35 1.62
C VAL A 205 20.58 2.99 0.17
N ARG A 206 21.54 3.71 -0.44
CA ARG A 206 22.06 3.37 -1.77
C ARG A 206 22.77 2.01 -1.79
N ALA A 207 23.65 1.76 -0.82
CA ALA A 207 24.34 0.47 -0.70
C ALA A 207 23.36 -0.69 -0.53
N TYR A 208 22.31 -0.52 0.29
CA TYR A 208 21.26 -1.52 0.43
C TYR A 208 20.49 -1.76 -0.87
N ARG A 209 20.18 -0.70 -1.64
CA ARG A 209 19.56 -0.83 -2.97
C ARG A 209 20.48 -1.54 -3.96
N GLU A 210 21.77 -1.23 -3.99
CA GLU A 210 22.72 -1.93 -4.87
C GLU A 210 22.79 -3.43 -4.56
N GLN A 211 22.76 -3.78 -3.27
CA GLN A 211 22.82 -5.16 -2.84
C GLN A 211 21.52 -5.93 -3.09
N PHE A 212 20.35 -5.35 -2.81
CA PHE A 212 19.06 -6.08 -2.79
C PHE A 212 18.02 -5.57 -3.78
N GLY A 213 18.28 -4.47 -4.49
CA GLY A 213 17.32 -3.79 -5.33
C GLY A 213 16.94 -4.55 -6.61
N VAL A 214 15.78 -4.19 -7.16
CA VAL A 214 15.30 -4.58 -8.50
C VAL A 214 14.85 -3.38 -9.31
#